data_AF-A0A2J6I5F9-F1
#
_entry.id   AF-A0A2J6I5F9-F1
#
_cell.length_a   1.000
_cell.length_b   1.000
_cell.length_c   1.000
_cell.angle_alpha   90.00
_cell.angle_beta   90.00
_cell.angle_gamma   90.00
#
_symmetry.space_group_name_H-M   'P 1'
#
loop_
_entity.id
_entity.type
_entity.pdbx_description
1 polymer ?
#
loop_
_entity_poly.entity_id
_entity_poly.type
_entity_poly.pdbx_seq_one_letter_code
_entity_poly.pdbx_strand_id
1 'polypeptide(L)'
;MLAALALMLIVNVISLFNKQNRFNALIHFGVWTWLVVLLISIKFFNFANIALILAVAVSFLAFFMAYTNKKLIKLIPIIIVMIIALVFFNMPTDQKYYLLSIKWNSEIKTDYQSLDKYSWFLYQNNKYEEALDISNQAMDIAIKAENDEWTEFIIKHNKAIAKKNWKHFR
;
A
#
# COMPACT_ATOMS: atom_id res chain seq x y z
N MET A 1 7.79 -8.33 2.45
CA MET A 1 6.65 -8.11 1.53
C MET A 1 7.05 -7.44 0.21
N LEU A 2 7.65 -6.24 0.21
CA LEU A 2 8.02 -5.54 -1.03
C LEU A 2 9.00 -6.33 -1.93
N ALA A 3 9.98 -7.03 -1.35
CA ALA A 3 10.91 -7.87 -2.12
C ALA A 3 10.18 -9.03 -2.84
N ALA A 4 9.22 -9.68 -2.18
CA ALA A 4 8.41 -10.73 -2.80
C ALA A 4 7.55 -10.18 -3.94
N LEU A 5 6.96 -8.99 -3.75
CA LEU A 5 6.17 -8.32 -4.79
C LEU A 5 7.05 -7.90 -5.98
N ALA A 6 8.26 -7.39 -5.74
CA ALA A 6 9.22 -7.08 -6.79
C ALA A 6 9.64 -8.35 -7.57
N LEU A 7 9.88 -9.45 -6.88
CA LEU A 7 10.20 -10.74 -7.52
C LEU A 7 9.04 -11.24 -8.38
N MET A 8 7.80 -11.16 -7.89
CA MET A 8 6.61 -11.53 -8.67
C MET A 8 6.45 -10.65 -9.92
N LEU A 9 6.74 -9.34 -9.83
CA LEU A 9 6.75 -8.45 -10.98
C LEU A 9 7.81 -8.88 -12.01
N ILE A 10 9.05 -9.11 -11.59
CA ILE A 10 10.16 -9.52 -12.46
C ILE A 10 9.83 -10.85 -13.16
N VAL A 11 9.34 -11.86 -12.42
CA VAL A 11 8.99 -13.16 -13.00
C VAL A 11 7.89 -13.04 -14.06
N ASN A 12 6.87 -12.20 -13.83
CA ASN A 12 5.82 -11.97 -14.82
C ASN A 12 6.36 -11.21 -16.05
N VAL A 13 7.27 -10.25 -15.86
CA VAL A 13 7.96 -9.59 -16.98
C VAL A 13 8.76 -10.58 -17.81
N ILE A 14 9.56 -11.44 -17.18
CA ILE A 14 10.33 -12.49 -17.90
C ILE A 14 9.39 -13.42 -18.67
N SER A 15 8.26 -13.78 -18.07
CA SER A 15 7.25 -14.64 -18.69
C SER A 15 6.50 -13.98 -19.85
N LEU A 16 6.42 -12.64 -19.88
CA LEU A 16 5.91 -11.88 -21.03
C LEU A 16 6.86 -11.93 -22.24
N PHE A 17 8.17 -11.94 -22.00
CA PHE A 17 9.17 -11.93 -23.06
C PHE A 17 9.58 -13.32 -23.55
N ASN A 18 9.39 -14.36 -22.73
CA ASN A 18 9.52 -15.73 -23.21
C ASN A 18 8.38 -16.03 -24.20
N LYS A 19 8.72 -16.54 -25.41
CA LYS A 19 7.84 -16.80 -26.57
C LYS A 19 6.71 -17.82 -26.29
N GLN A 20 5.89 -17.60 -25.28
CA GLN A 20 4.67 -18.35 -25.05
C GLN A 20 3.53 -17.82 -25.91
N ASN A 21 2.52 -18.67 -26.12
CA ASN A 21 1.27 -18.36 -26.79
C ASN A 21 0.73 -16.98 -26.37
N ARG A 22 0.31 -16.14 -27.34
CA ARG A 22 -0.21 -14.77 -27.11
C ARG A 22 -1.24 -14.71 -25.97
N PHE A 23 -2.05 -15.76 -25.83
CA PHE A 23 -3.01 -15.90 -24.73
C PHE A 23 -2.34 -15.93 -23.33
N ASN A 24 -1.27 -16.71 -23.15
CA ASN A 24 -0.55 -16.75 -21.87
C ASN A 24 0.13 -15.43 -21.55
N ALA A 25 0.69 -14.76 -22.57
CA ALA A 25 1.27 -13.43 -22.40
C ALA A 25 0.22 -12.44 -21.87
N LEU A 26 -1.01 -12.45 -22.39
CA LEU A 26 -2.09 -11.60 -21.88
C LEU A 26 -2.45 -11.92 -20.42
N ILE A 27 -2.43 -13.20 -20.02
CA ILE A 27 -2.68 -13.59 -18.62
C ILE A 27 -1.59 -13.03 -17.70
N HIS A 28 -0.31 -13.22 -18.05
CA HIS A 28 0.81 -12.66 -17.29
C HIS A 28 0.78 -11.13 -17.24
N PHE A 29 0.34 -10.49 -18.32
CA PHE A 29 0.17 -9.04 -18.36
C PHE A 29 -0.94 -8.59 -17.40
N GLY A 30 -2.08 -9.30 -17.40
CA GLY A 30 -3.15 -9.07 -16.43
C GLY A 30 -2.68 -9.18 -14.98
N VAL A 31 -1.97 -10.26 -14.64
CA VAL A 31 -1.36 -10.43 -13.31
C VAL A 31 -0.41 -9.27 -13.00
N TRP A 32 0.47 -8.90 -13.93
CA TRP A 32 1.41 -7.82 -13.76
C TRP A 32 0.71 -6.48 -13.48
N THR A 33 -0.36 -6.14 -14.21
CA THR A 33 -1.12 -4.90 -13.98
C THR A 33 -1.75 -4.85 -12.58
N TRP A 34 -2.29 -5.96 -12.08
CA TRP A 34 -2.83 -6.00 -10.71
C TRP A 34 -1.74 -5.94 -9.62
N LEU A 35 -0.56 -6.54 -9.88
CA LEU A 35 0.59 -6.38 -8.99
C LEU A 35 1.07 -4.93 -8.93
N VAL A 36 1.01 -4.20 -10.04
CA VAL A 36 1.31 -2.76 -10.09
C VAL A 36 0.27 -1.97 -9.29
N VAL A 37 -1.03 -2.26 -9.42
CA VAL A 37 -2.08 -1.65 -8.59
C VAL A 37 -1.82 -1.88 -7.11
N LEU A 38 -1.48 -3.12 -6.73
CA LEU A 38 -1.16 -3.48 -5.35
C LEU A 38 0.08 -2.71 -4.84
N LEU A 39 1.14 -2.61 -5.64
CA LEU A 39 2.36 -1.86 -5.30
C LEU A 39 2.03 -0.38 -5.02
N ILE A 40 1.30 0.24 -5.94
CA ILE A 40 0.90 1.65 -5.86
C ILE A 40 0.02 1.88 -4.63
N SER A 41 -0.91 0.98 -4.37
CA SER A 41 -1.80 1.03 -3.21
C SER A 41 -1.05 0.94 -1.90
N ILE A 42 0.00 0.11 -1.83
CA ILE A 42 0.87 -0.06 -0.66
C ILE A 42 1.79 1.14 -0.46
N LYS A 43 2.26 1.77 -1.55
CA LYS A 43 3.17 2.92 -1.50
C LYS A 43 2.46 4.28 -1.39
N PHE A 44 1.14 4.29 -1.29
CA PHE A 44 0.33 5.51 -1.15
C PHE A 44 0.54 6.52 -2.29
N PHE A 45 0.72 6.06 -3.54
CA PHE A 45 0.87 6.99 -4.67
C PHE A 45 -0.48 7.48 -5.23
N ASN A 46 -0.52 8.74 -5.67
CA ASN A 46 -1.74 9.41 -6.16
C ASN A 46 -2.28 8.90 -7.50
N PHE A 47 -1.55 8.03 -8.20
CA PHE A 47 -1.95 7.49 -9.51
C PHE A 47 -2.59 6.08 -9.44
N ALA A 48 -3.02 5.66 -8.25
CA ALA A 48 -3.67 4.37 -8.02
C ALA A 48 -4.90 4.15 -8.92
N ASN A 49 -5.72 5.20 -9.11
CA ASN A 49 -6.93 5.12 -9.93
C ASN A 49 -6.63 4.84 -11.41
N ILE A 50 -5.56 5.45 -11.96
CA ILE A 50 -5.16 5.24 -13.35
C ILE A 50 -4.69 3.80 -13.55
N ALA A 51 -3.86 3.30 -12.63
CA ALA A 51 -3.41 1.92 -12.67
C ALA A 51 -4.57 0.92 -12.55
N LEU A 52 -5.57 1.23 -11.70
CA LEU A 52 -6.76 0.39 -11.53
C LEU A 52 -7.58 0.31 -12.83
N ILE A 53 -7.83 1.44 -13.50
CA ILE A 53 -8.56 1.47 -14.78
C ILE A 53 -7.87 0.59 -15.82
N LEU A 54 -6.53 0.70 -15.93
CA LEU A 54 -5.74 -0.12 -16.84
C LEU A 54 -5.82 -1.62 -16.49
N ALA A 55 -5.69 -1.98 -15.22
CA ALA A 55 -5.76 -3.38 -14.78
C ALA A 55 -7.14 -4.00 -15.05
N VAL A 56 -8.21 -3.24 -14.84
CA VAL A 56 -9.59 -3.66 -15.15
C VAL A 56 -9.76 -3.86 -16.66
N ALA A 57 -9.31 -2.92 -17.50
CA ALA A 57 -9.38 -3.06 -18.96
C ALA A 57 -8.65 -4.31 -19.48
N VAL A 58 -7.42 -4.56 -18.98
CA VAL A 58 -6.65 -5.76 -19.34
C VAL A 58 -7.35 -7.04 -18.86
N SER A 59 -7.99 -7.00 -17.69
CA SER A 59 -8.74 -8.15 -17.17
C SER A 59 -9.96 -8.49 -18.01
N PHE A 60 -10.68 -7.48 -18.53
CA PHE A 60 -11.78 -7.70 -19.47
C PHE A 60 -11.29 -8.32 -20.79
N LEU A 61 -10.17 -7.86 -21.33
CA LEU A 61 -9.57 -8.46 -22.52
C LEU A 61 -9.16 -9.92 -22.28
N ALA A 62 -8.52 -10.20 -21.13
CA ALA A 62 -8.15 -11.54 -20.73
C ALA A 62 -9.37 -12.45 -20.57
N PHE A 63 -10.45 -11.94 -19.98
CA PHE A 63 -11.72 -12.66 -19.83
C PHE A 63 -12.34 -13.01 -21.18
N PHE A 64 -12.44 -12.05 -22.11
CA PHE A 64 -13.00 -12.29 -23.44
C PHE A 64 -12.19 -13.33 -24.23
N MET A 65 -10.86 -13.24 -24.18
CA MET A 65 -10.01 -14.27 -24.81
C MET A 65 -10.14 -15.63 -24.11
N ALA A 66 -10.25 -15.68 -22.79
CA ALA A 66 -10.38 -16.95 -22.07
C ALA A 66 -11.74 -17.61 -22.32
N TYR A 67 -12.80 -16.81 -22.47
CA TYR A 67 -14.14 -17.27 -22.81
C TYR A 67 -14.18 -17.86 -24.23
N THR A 68 -13.69 -17.12 -25.22
CA THR A 68 -13.64 -17.58 -26.63
C THR A 68 -12.79 -18.84 -26.80
N ASN A 69 -11.70 -18.97 -26.05
CA ASN A 69 -10.82 -20.15 -26.09
C ASN A 69 -11.22 -21.28 -25.12
N LYS A 70 -12.36 -21.15 -24.39
CA LYS A 70 -12.82 -22.10 -23.35
C LYS A 70 -11.76 -22.44 -22.28
N LYS A 71 -10.91 -21.47 -21.93
CA LYS A 71 -9.79 -21.60 -20.98
C LYS A 71 -9.97 -20.72 -19.73
N LEU A 72 -11.19 -20.59 -19.23
CA LEU A 72 -11.53 -19.74 -18.07
C LEU A 72 -10.69 -20.04 -16.82
N ILE A 73 -10.28 -21.29 -16.61
CA ILE A 73 -9.46 -21.69 -15.46
C ILE A 73 -8.10 -20.96 -15.42
N LYS A 74 -7.61 -20.45 -16.56
CA LYS A 74 -6.36 -19.69 -16.64
C LYS A 74 -6.49 -18.26 -16.09
N LEU A 75 -7.70 -17.80 -15.76
CA LEU A 75 -7.94 -16.50 -15.11
C LEU A 75 -7.75 -16.53 -13.59
N ILE A 76 -7.68 -17.71 -12.97
CA ILE A 76 -7.55 -17.86 -11.50
C ILE A 76 -6.42 -16.97 -10.93
N PRO A 77 -5.20 -16.93 -11.52
CA PRO A 77 -4.13 -16.07 -11.00
C PRO A 77 -4.48 -14.58 -11.03
N ILE A 78 -5.15 -14.11 -12.09
CA ILE A 78 -5.63 -12.72 -12.18
C ILE A 78 -6.63 -12.44 -11.07
N ILE A 79 -7.59 -13.34 -10.86
CA ILE A 79 -8.65 -13.18 -9.86
C ILE A 79 -8.06 -13.11 -8.44
N ILE A 80 -7.11 -13.98 -8.10
CA ILE A 80 -6.47 -13.99 -6.79
C ILE A 80 -5.75 -12.67 -6.52
N VAL A 81 -4.91 -12.22 -7.46
CA VAL A 81 -4.14 -10.97 -7.30
C VAL A 81 -5.08 -9.76 -7.31
N MET A 82 -6.13 -9.78 -8.13
CA MET A 82 -7.17 -8.75 -8.15
C MET A 82 -7.85 -8.60 -6.79
N ILE A 83 -8.27 -9.70 -6.15
CA ILE A 83 -8.93 -9.65 -4.84
C ILE A 83 -8.00 -9.00 -3.81
N ILE A 84 -6.73 -9.43 -3.75
CA ILE A 84 -5.73 -8.86 -2.83
C ILE A 84 -5.51 -7.37 -3.11
N ALA A 85 -5.33 -7.00 -4.38
CA ALA A 85 -5.14 -5.62 -4.79
C ALA A 85 -6.34 -4.74 -4.42
N LEU A 86 -7.57 -5.21 -4.62
CA LEU A 86 -8.79 -4.47 -4.29
C LEU A 86 -8.98 -4.31 -2.78
N VAL A 87 -8.64 -5.33 -1.98
CA VAL A 87 -8.63 -5.22 -0.51
C VAL A 87 -7.70 -4.10 -0.08
N PHE A 88 -6.46 -4.07 -0.58
CA PHE A 88 -5.50 -3.01 -0.24
C PHE A 88 -5.86 -1.65 -0.85
N PHE A 89 -6.47 -1.61 -2.02
CA PHE A 89 -6.87 -0.37 -2.67
C PHE A 89 -7.96 0.34 -1.85
N ASN A 90 -8.97 -0.39 -1.39
CA ASN A 90 -10.09 0.16 -0.64
C ASN A 90 -9.83 0.28 0.88
N MET A 91 -8.76 -0.32 1.39
CA MET A 91 -8.40 -0.23 2.81
C MET A 91 -8.02 1.22 3.19
N PRO A 92 -8.59 1.76 4.28
CA PRO A 92 -8.21 3.06 4.83
C PRO A 92 -6.69 3.16 5.06
N THR A 93 -6.14 4.36 4.85
CA THR A 93 -4.68 4.54 4.83
C THR A 93 -4.03 4.27 6.19
N ASP A 94 -4.72 4.55 7.29
CA ASP A 94 -4.34 4.21 8.66
C ASP A 94 -4.23 2.71 8.86
N GLN A 95 -5.26 1.94 8.50
CA GLN A 95 -5.27 0.49 8.67
C GLN A 95 -4.17 -0.17 7.83
N LYS A 96 -3.98 0.34 6.61
CA LYS A 96 -2.93 -0.12 5.70
C LYS A 96 -1.55 0.13 6.28
N TYR A 97 -1.28 1.35 6.75
CA TYR A 97 0.00 1.67 7.36
C TYR A 97 0.24 0.87 8.65
N TYR A 98 -0.79 0.74 9.50
CA TYR A 98 -0.74 -0.08 10.70
C TYR A 98 -0.35 -1.53 10.37
N LEU A 99 -1.03 -2.16 9.41
CA LEU A 99 -0.75 -3.54 9.03
C LEU A 99 0.67 -3.72 8.48
N LEU A 100 1.17 -2.77 7.69
CA LEU A 100 2.41 -2.91 6.95
C LEU A 100 3.66 -2.41 7.69
N SER A 101 3.49 -1.50 8.64
CA SER A 101 4.60 -0.80 9.30
C SER A 101 4.57 -0.87 10.83
N ILE A 102 3.43 -1.19 11.44
CA ILE A 102 3.27 -1.18 12.91
C ILE A 102 3.10 -2.60 13.44
N LYS A 103 2.06 -3.33 12.99
CA LYS A 103 1.62 -4.62 13.56
C LYS A 103 2.72 -5.69 13.62
N TRP A 104 3.58 -5.73 12.61
CA TRP A 104 4.64 -6.73 12.48
C TRP A 104 6.05 -6.18 12.73
N ASN A 105 6.15 -4.93 13.18
CA ASN A 105 7.44 -4.31 13.48
C ASN A 105 7.85 -4.65 14.92
N SER A 106 8.91 -5.45 15.08
CA SER A 106 9.45 -5.82 16.39
C SER A 106 10.06 -4.65 17.15
N GLU A 107 10.49 -3.60 16.44
CA GLU A 107 11.16 -2.42 16.98
C GLU A 107 10.20 -1.25 17.19
N ILE A 108 8.89 -1.48 17.07
CA ILE A 108 7.91 -0.39 17.14
C ILE A 108 7.91 0.37 18.46
N LYS A 109 8.36 -0.27 19.55
CA LYS A 109 8.48 0.35 20.88
C LYS A 109 9.59 1.41 20.96
N THR A 110 10.48 1.44 19.98
CA THR A 110 11.60 2.41 19.89
C THR A 110 11.51 3.27 18.63
N ASP A 111 10.62 2.95 17.70
CA ASP A 111 10.46 3.64 16.41
C ASP A 111 9.42 4.77 16.50
N TYR A 112 9.84 5.88 17.09
CA TYR A 112 9.02 7.10 17.19
C TYR A 112 8.67 7.69 15.82
N GLN A 113 9.48 7.47 14.78
CA GLN A 113 9.24 8.01 13.44
C GLN A 113 8.04 7.32 12.77
N SER A 114 7.99 5.99 12.85
CA SER A 114 6.84 5.22 12.34
C SER A 114 5.57 5.51 13.13
N LEU A 115 5.65 5.70 14.46
CA LEU A 115 4.50 6.06 15.28
C LEU A 115 3.98 7.46 14.96
N ASP A 116 4.85 8.47 14.87
CA ASP A 116 4.45 9.82 14.48
C ASP A 116 3.83 9.85 13.08
N LYS A 117 4.40 9.10 12.13
CA LYS A 117 3.80 8.94 10.79
C LYS A 117 2.46 8.21 10.82
N TYR A 118 2.29 7.22 11.68
CA TYR A 118 1.01 6.55 11.87
C TYR A 118 -0.05 7.51 12.40
N SER A 119 0.31 8.39 13.35
CA SER A 119 -0.58 9.44 13.85
C SER A 119 -1.09 10.36 12.72
N TRP A 120 -0.26 10.66 11.73
CA TRP A 120 -0.69 11.42 10.56
C TRP A 120 -1.74 10.68 9.72
N PHE A 121 -1.58 9.37 9.48
CA PHE A 121 -2.60 8.60 8.77
C PHE A 121 -3.92 8.46 9.54
N LEU A 122 -3.84 8.37 10.88
CA LEU A 122 -5.02 8.43 11.75
C LEU A 122 -5.73 9.78 11.63
N TYR A 123 -4.95 10.87 11.66
CA TYR A 123 -5.46 12.23 11.48
C TYR A 123 -6.16 12.42 10.14
N GLN A 124 -5.55 11.97 9.02
CA GLN A 124 -6.16 12.06 7.68
C GLN A 124 -7.47 11.28 7.57
N ASN A 125 -7.67 10.27 8.43
CA ASN A 125 -8.92 9.50 8.51
C ASN A 125 -9.84 9.98 9.66
N ASN A 126 -9.67 11.22 10.13
CA ASN A 126 -10.48 11.89 11.14
C ASN A 126 -10.47 11.25 12.55
N LYS A 127 -9.50 10.39 12.84
CA LYS A 127 -9.31 9.76 14.15
C LYS A 127 -8.40 10.61 15.04
N TYR A 128 -8.85 11.83 15.36
CA TYR A 128 -7.98 12.84 15.98
C TYR A 128 -7.49 12.49 17.39
N GLU A 129 -8.34 11.87 18.21
CA GLU A 129 -7.98 11.46 19.57
C GLU A 129 -6.94 10.34 19.55
N GLU A 130 -7.15 9.32 18.71
CA GLU A 130 -6.19 8.22 18.51
C GLU A 130 -4.87 8.75 17.92
N ALA A 131 -4.94 9.69 16.97
CA ALA A 131 -3.75 10.34 16.43
C ALA A 131 -2.94 11.05 17.52
N LEU A 132 -3.60 11.82 18.39
CA LEU A 132 -2.93 12.54 19.47
C LEU A 132 -2.29 11.58 20.48
N ASP A 133 -2.98 10.49 20.85
CA ASP A 133 -2.44 9.47 21.74
C ASP A 133 -1.18 8.82 21.18
N ILE A 134 -1.23 8.37 19.92
CA ILE A 134 -0.08 7.77 19.23
C ILE A 134 1.08 8.76 19.07
N SER A 135 0.80 10.03 18.78
CA SER A 135 1.85 11.06 18.64
C SER A 135 2.49 11.41 19.99
N ASN A 136 1.72 11.40 21.10
CA ASN A 136 2.29 11.50 22.45
C ASN A 136 3.19 10.30 22.79
N GLN A 137 2.79 9.09 22.43
CA GLN A 137 3.64 7.90 22.60
C GLN A 137 4.95 8.03 21.80
N ALA A 138 4.88 8.52 20.56
CA ALA A 138 6.06 8.80 19.76
C ALA A 138 6.98 9.85 20.41
N MET A 139 6.40 10.92 20.97
CA MET A 139 7.14 11.96 21.69
C MET A 139 7.88 11.41 22.90
N ASP A 140 7.23 10.59 23.73
CA ASP A 140 7.84 9.98 24.90
C ASP A 140 9.04 9.09 24.54
N ILE A 141 8.95 8.37 23.42
CA ILE A 141 10.06 7.55 22.91
C ILE A 141 11.19 8.44 22.37
N ALA A 142 10.87 9.52 21.66
CA ALA A 142 11.87 10.46 21.14
C ALA A 142 12.64 11.17 22.27
N ILE A 143 11.95 11.56 23.34
CA ILE A 143 12.56 12.15 24.55
C ILE A 143 13.51 11.13 25.20
N LYS A 144 13.08 9.88 25.37
CA LYS A 144 13.93 8.81 25.94
C LYS A 144 15.13 8.48 25.06
N ALA A 145 15.02 8.69 23.75
CA ALA A 145 16.11 8.54 22.80
C ALA A 145 17.02 9.77 22.70
N GLU A 146 16.77 10.82 23.51
CA GLU A 146 17.52 12.08 23.53
C GLU A 146 17.63 12.73 22.13
N ASN A 147 16.58 12.62 21.32
CA ASN A 147 16.53 13.22 19.98
C ASN A 147 15.71 14.52 20.01
N ASP A 148 16.39 15.64 20.26
CA ASP A 148 15.77 16.96 20.40
C ASP A 148 15.07 17.42 19.12
N GLU A 149 15.68 17.18 17.95
CA GLU A 149 15.11 17.56 16.64
C GLU A 149 13.73 16.91 16.43
N TRP A 150 13.64 15.60 16.66
CA TRP A 150 12.38 14.87 16.52
C TRP A 150 11.38 15.21 17.62
N THR A 151 11.86 15.47 18.84
CA THR A 151 10.98 15.90 19.94
C THR A 151 10.29 17.23 19.59
N GLU A 152 11.05 18.23 19.13
CA GLU A 152 10.47 19.51 18.69
C GLU A 152 9.54 19.34 17.49
N PHE A 153 9.90 18.46 16.56
CA PHE A 153 9.09 18.16 15.38
C PHE A 153 7.73 17.56 15.77
N ILE A 154 7.71 16.55 16.65
CA ILE A 154 6.49 15.91 17.15
C ILE A 154 5.65 16.89 17.99
N ILE A 155 6.27 17.78 18.77
CA ILE A 155 5.53 18.84 19.49
C ILE A 155 4.74 19.74 18.52
N LYS A 156 5.29 20.07 17.35
CA LYS A 156 4.57 20.83 16.32
C LYS A 156 3.39 20.03 15.76
N HIS A 157 3.57 18.73 15.56
CA HIS A 157 2.50 17.82 15.12
C HIS A 157 1.37 17.74 16.14
N ASN A 158 1.67 17.51 17.42
CA ASN A 158 0.68 17.51 18.51
C ASN A 158 -0.16 18.80 18.54
N LYS A 159 0.49 19.95 18.39
CA LYS A 159 -0.20 21.25 18.30
C LYS A 159 -1.11 21.33 17.06
N ALA A 160 -0.69 20.76 15.93
CA ALA A 160 -1.48 20.76 14.70
C ALA A 160 -2.67 19.79 14.76
N ILE A 161 -2.51 18.62 15.39
CA ILE A 161 -3.58 17.66 15.67
C ILE A 161 -4.64 18.32 16.56
N ALA A 162 -4.22 18.93 17.67
CA ALA A 162 -5.12 19.58 18.62
C ALA A 162 -5.92 20.74 17.97
N LYS A 163 -5.29 21.49 17.06
CA LYS A 163 -5.93 22.56 16.29
C LYS A 163 -6.69 22.08 15.06
N LYS A 164 -6.68 20.78 14.76
CA LYS A 164 -7.27 20.16 13.56
C LYS A 164 -6.85 20.86 12.26
N ASN A 165 -5.57 21.19 12.14
CA ASN A 165 -5.02 21.89 10.97
C ASN A 165 -3.77 21.23 10.37
N TRP A 166 -3.56 19.94 10.62
CA TRP A 166 -2.38 19.21 10.12
C TRP A 166 -2.56 18.73 8.67
N LYS A 167 -2.19 19.58 7.70
CA LYS A 167 -2.36 19.30 6.25
C LYS A 167 -1.26 18.43 5.66
N HIS A 168 -0.01 18.66 6.06
CA HIS A 168 1.17 17.98 5.51
C HIS A 168 2.00 17.39 6.64
N PHE A 169 2.55 16.20 6.42
CA PHE A 169 3.38 15.52 7.41
C PHE A 169 4.73 16.23 7.64
N ARG A 170 5.31 16.85 6.61
CA ARG A 170 6.51 17.68 6.68
C ARG A 170 6.22 19.05 6.10
#